data_AF-A0A453DVV7-F1
#
_entry.id   AF-A0A453DVV7-F1
#
_cell.length_a   1.000
_cell.length_b   1.000
_cell.length_c   1.000
_cell.angle_alpha   90.00
_cell.angle_beta   90.00
_cell.angle_gamma   90.00
#
_symmetry.space_group_name_H-M   'P 1'
#
loop_
_entity.id
_entity.type
_entity.pdbx_description
1 polymer ?
#
loop_
_entity_poly.entity_id
_entity_poly.type
_entity_poly.pdbx_seq_one_letter_code
_entity_poly.pdbx_strand_id
1 'polypeptide(L)'
;MKFDTANDGVLYTASSDGTISSTDLDTGIGSPLLNLNPDGWSGPSTWRMIYGMDLNTEKGLLLVADSFGFLYLLDRRSKERIGQPILIHKKGSKARIWDTRKLDPKSALASLAHGRVVNSGYFSPRSGNKIMTTCQDNRIRVWDYIFGNLESPSREIVHSHDFNRHLTPFKAEWDPKDYSETVAVIGRYISENYNGVALHPIDFIDTSTGKLLAEVMDPDITTISPVNKLHPQDEILATGSSRSIFIWKPKSDIDPTEERTSQKVKEYVYGSGSRKKPNGKHDNSSDDDSDGGGGKSKKAKKTRFTHTAKGKGKSK
;
A
#
# COMPACT_ATOMS: atom_id res chain seq x y z
N MET A 1 -12.84 1.91 1.54
CA MET A 1 -13.30 3.19 2.10
C MET A 1 -12.59 4.33 1.39
N LYS A 2 -13.28 5.46 1.18
CA LYS A 2 -12.76 6.68 0.57
C LYS A 2 -13.45 7.89 1.17
N PHE A 3 -12.68 8.89 1.61
CA PHE A 3 -13.22 10.20 1.99
C PHE A 3 -13.65 10.95 0.74
N ASP A 4 -14.69 11.75 0.88
CA ASP A 4 -15.08 12.72 -0.14
C ASP A 4 -14.18 13.94 -0.04
N THR A 5 -13.39 14.20 -1.07
CA THR A 5 -12.44 15.32 -1.06
C THR A 5 -13.11 16.68 -1.28
N ALA A 6 -14.38 16.73 -1.69
CA ALA A 6 -15.16 17.96 -1.78
C ALA A 6 -16.02 18.23 -0.54
N ASN A 7 -16.19 17.22 0.32
CA ASN A 7 -16.88 17.34 1.61
C ASN A 7 -16.24 16.33 2.58
N ASP A 8 -15.18 16.74 3.27
CA ASP A 8 -14.37 15.88 4.14
C ASP A 8 -15.14 15.26 5.31
N GLY A 9 -16.34 15.77 5.62
CA GLY A 9 -17.29 15.17 6.54
C GLY A 9 -17.98 13.90 6.02
N VAL A 10 -17.77 13.47 4.77
CA VAL A 10 -18.43 12.29 4.20
C VAL A 10 -17.44 11.16 3.89
N LEU A 11 -17.76 9.97 4.37
CA LEU A 11 -17.00 8.74 4.14
C LEU A 11 -17.82 7.74 3.32
N TYR A 12 -17.29 7.33 2.16
CA TYR A 12 -17.83 6.20 1.41
C TYR A 12 -17.22 4.89 1.91
N THR A 13 -18.07 3.91 2.18
CA THR A 13 -17.67 2.56 2.57
C THR A 13 -18.25 1.51 1.64
N ALA A 14 -17.44 0.47 1.40
CA ALA A 14 -17.80 -0.71 0.62
C ALA A 14 -17.62 -1.93 1.50
N SER A 15 -18.55 -2.87 1.41
CA SER A 15 -18.58 -4.06 2.27
C SER A 15 -18.66 -5.35 1.47
N SER A 16 -18.12 -6.43 2.05
CA SER A 16 -18.19 -7.79 1.49
C SER A 16 -19.62 -8.34 1.45
N ASP A 17 -20.58 -7.69 2.11
CA ASP A 17 -22.00 -8.03 2.00
C ASP A 17 -22.67 -7.53 0.71
N GLY A 18 -21.92 -6.82 -0.14
CA GLY A 18 -22.44 -6.29 -1.39
C GLY A 18 -23.06 -4.91 -1.28
N THR A 19 -22.86 -4.21 -0.15
CA THR A 19 -23.39 -2.87 0.06
C THR A 19 -22.34 -1.78 -0.06
N ILE A 20 -22.81 -0.61 -0.50
CA ILE A 20 -22.11 0.67 -0.44
C ILE A 20 -22.95 1.66 0.34
N SER A 21 -22.31 2.43 1.20
CA SER A 21 -22.94 3.53 1.93
C SER A 21 -22.04 4.76 1.94
N SER A 22 -22.66 5.94 2.06
CA SER A 22 -22.01 7.18 2.45
C SER A 22 -22.40 7.51 3.88
N THR A 23 -21.44 7.72 4.75
CA THR A 23 -21.66 8.09 6.15
C THR A 23 -21.18 9.51 6.39
N ASP A 24 -22.06 10.34 6.93
CA ASP A 24 -21.71 11.63 7.48
C ASP A 24 -21.00 11.41 8.83
N LEU A 25 -19.77 11.89 8.94
CA LEU A 25 -18.88 11.64 10.07
C LEU A 25 -19.19 12.51 11.29
N ASP A 26 -19.83 13.66 11.10
CA ASP A 26 -20.22 14.56 12.18
C ASP A 26 -21.44 14.01 12.93
N THR A 27 -22.41 13.50 12.17
CA THR A 27 -23.66 12.94 12.70
C THR A 27 -23.61 11.44 12.95
N GLY A 28 -22.68 10.73 12.30
CA GLY A 28 -22.60 9.27 12.27
C GLY A 28 -23.70 8.61 11.43
N ILE A 29 -24.51 9.39 10.70
CA ILE A 29 -25.65 8.87 9.94
C ILE A 29 -25.18 8.31 8.59
N GLY A 30 -25.44 7.03 8.38
CA GLY A 30 -25.19 6.33 7.12
C GLY A 30 -26.37 6.40 6.15
N SER A 31 -26.09 6.71 4.88
CA SER A 31 -27.03 6.59 3.76
C SER A 31 -26.62 5.43 2.85
N PRO A 32 -27.47 4.42 2.62
CA PRO A 32 -27.18 3.36 1.65
C PRO A 32 -27.21 3.92 0.23
N LEU A 33 -26.32 3.43 -0.64
CA LEU A 33 -26.18 3.85 -2.03
C LEU A 33 -26.39 2.71 -3.02
N LEU A 34 -25.96 1.50 -2.66
CA LEU A 34 -26.12 0.30 -3.49
C LEU A 34 -26.22 -0.92 -2.59
N ASN A 35 -27.11 -1.84 -2.96
CA ASN A 35 -27.15 -3.19 -2.41
C ASN A 35 -27.21 -4.19 -3.57
N LEU A 36 -26.16 -4.98 -3.75
CA LEU A 36 -26.08 -6.00 -4.80
C LEU A 36 -26.77 -7.31 -4.42
N ASN A 37 -27.17 -7.49 -3.16
CA ASN A 37 -27.81 -8.70 -2.64
C ASN A 37 -29.11 -8.36 -1.87
N PRO A 38 -30.12 -7.71 -2.51
CA PRO A 38 -31.34 -7.28 -1.84
C PRO A 38 -32.17 -8.43 -1.25
N ASP A 39 -32.14 -9.59 -1.90
CA ASP A 39 -32.88 -10.78 -1.49
C ASP A 39 -32.13 -11.65 -0.46
N GLY A 40 -30.97 -11.18 0.01
CA GLY A 40 -30.13 -11.91 0.96
C GLY A 40 -29.35 -13.08 0.33
N TRP A 41 -28.90 -14.00 1.19
CA TRP A 41 -28.03 -15.09 0.79
C TRP A 41 -28.79 -16.22 0.09
N SER A 42 -28.45 -16.47 -1.18
CA SER A 42 -28.95 -17.60 -1.97
C SER A 42 -27.85 -18.56 -2.44
N GLY A 43 -26.64 -18.42 -1.90
CA GLY A 43 -25.49 -19.27 -2.22
C GLY A 43 -24.28 -18.48 -2.76
N PRO A 44 -23.12 -19.16 -2.88
CA PRO A 44 -21.87 -18.51 -3.26
C PRO A 44 -21.83 -18.06 -4.74
N SER A 45 -22.67 -18.64 -5.61
CA SER A 45 -22.73 -18.30 -7.03
C SER A 45 -23.52 -17.03 -7.33
N THR A 46 -24.30 -16.54 -6.36
CA THR A 46 -25.16 -15.36 -6.48
C THR A 46 -24.71 -14.22 -5.57
N TRP A 47 -24.00 -14.53 -4.48
CA TRP A 47 -23.55 -13.53 -3.52
C TRP A 47 -22.43 -12.64 -4.05
N ARG A 48 -22.76 -11.40 -4.37
CA ARG A 48 -21.83 -10.40 -4.89
C ARG A 48 -21.16 -9.65 -3.74
N MET A 49 -19.86 -9.86 -3.57
CA MET A 49 -19.06 -9.12 -2.59
C MET A 49 -18.43 -7.90 -3.27
N ILE A 50 -18.36 -6.76 -2.60
CA ILE A 50 -17.68 -5.59 -3.13
C ILE A 50 -16.30 -5.47 -2.49
N TYR A 51 -15.27 -5.45 -3.32
CA TYR A 51 -13.87 -5.35 -2.88
C TYR A 51 -13.12 -4.15 -3.45
N GLY A 52 -13.62 -3.56 -4.55
CA GLY A 52 -13.05 -2.38 -5.17
C GLY A 52 -14.02 -1.21 -5.10
N MET A 53 -13.54 -0.05 -4.66
CA MET A 53 -14.28 1.20 -4.73
C MET A 53 -13.31 2.37 -4.85
N ASP A 54 -13.61 3.30 -5.75
CA ASP A 54 -12.87 4.55 -5.85
C ASP A 54 -13.78 5.72 -6.25
N LEU A 55 -13.37 6.94 -5.92
CA LEU A 55 -14.16 8.15 -6.13
C LEU A 55 -13.41 9.10 -7.05
N ASN A 56 -14.09 9.59 -8.09
CA ASN A 56 -13.66 10.72 -8.90
C ASN A 56 -14.55 11.92 -8.57
N THR A 57 -14.06 12.79 -7.70
CA THR A 57 -14.81 13.96 -7.21
C THR A 57 -15.10 14.98 -8.31
N GLU A 58 -14.15 15.20 -9.23
CA GLU A 58 -14.28 16.16 -10.34
C GLU A 58 -15.45 15.80 -11.26
N LYS A 59 -15.58 14.50 -11.59
CA LYS A 59 -16.67 13.98 -12.41
C LYS A 59 -17.92 13.60 -11.61
N GLY A 60 -17.88 13.73 -10.28
CA GLY A 60 -18.96 13.27 -9.41
C GLY A 60 -19.27 11.78 -9.58
N LEU A 61 -18.25 10.94 -9.80
CA LEU A 61 -18.42 9.54 -10.17
C LEU A 61 -17.85 8.61 -9.10
N LEU A 62 -18.67 7.71 -8.58
CA LEU A 62 -18.25 6.61 -7.71
C LEU A 62 -18.15 5.32 -8.54
N LEU A 63 -16.98 4.70 -8.51
CA LEU A 63 -16.65 3.45 -9.19
C LEU A 63 -16.69 2.32 -8.18
N VAL A 64 -17.45 1.26 -8.45
CA VAL A 64 -17.63 0.13 -7.53
C VAL A 64 -17.45 -1.17 -8.29
N ALA A 65 -16.63 -2.10 -7.77
CA ALA A 65 -16.34 -3.37 -8.43
C ALA A 65 -16.66 -4.57 -7.54
N ASP A 66 -17.36 -5.56 -8.10
CA ASP A 66 -17.78 -6.78 -7.40
C ASP A 66 -16.85 -7.99 -7.64
N SER A 67 -17.08 -9.05 -6.87
CA SER A 67 -16.34 -10.32 -6.91
C SER A 67 -16.54 -11.13 -8.21
N PHE A 68 -17.51 -10.77 -9.05
CA PHE A 68 -17.73 -11.38 -10.36
C PHE A 68 -17.08 -10.60 -11.50
N GLY A 69 -16.42 -9.48 -11.19
CA GLY A 69 -15.68 -8.66 -12.14
C GLY A 69 -16.52 -7.59 -12.83
N PHE A 70 -17.72 -7.29 -12.32
CA PHE A 70 -18.54 -6.19 -12.82
C PHE A 70 -18.16 -4.87 -12.14
N LEU A 71 -18.15 -3.81 -12.94
CA LEU A 71 -18.02 -2.42 -12.54
C LEU A 71 -19.39 -1.76 -12.56
N TYR A 72 -19.72 -1.07 -11.50
CA TYR A 72 -20.90 -0.24 -11.32
C TYR A 72 -20.45 1.21 -11.22
N LEU A 73 -21.16 2.08 -11.92
CA LEU A 73 -20.95 3.52 -11.94
C LEU A 73 -22.10 4.15 -11.17
N LEU A 74 -21.82 5.00 -10.19
CA LEU A 74 -22.83 5.75 -9.47
C LEU A 74 -22.56 7.24 -9.58
N ASP A 75 -23.61 8.01 -9.81
CA ASP A 75 -23.55 9.46 -9.72
C ASP A 75 -23.52 9.85 -8.24
N ARG A 76 -22.53 10.64 -7.85
CA ARG A 76 -22.29 11.06 -6.48
C ARG A 76 -23.44 11.95 -5.96
N ARG A 77 -24.03 12.79 -6.81
CA ARG A 77 -25.02 13.80 -6.43
C ARG A 77 -26.41 13.20 -6.32
N SER A 78 -26.85 12.47 -7.35
CA SER A 78 -28.16 11.80 -7.33
C SER A 78 -28.16 10.52 -6.52
N LYS A 79 -26.98 9.95 -6.23
CA LYS A 79 -26.81 8.65 -5.57
C LYS A 79 -27.38 7.48 -6.40
N GLU A 80 -27.61 7.69 -7.69
CA GLU A 80 -28.18 6.69 -8.58
C GLU A 80 -27.12 5.99 -9.42
N ARG A 81 -27.43 4.76 -9.84
CA ARG A 81 -26.58 3.99 -10.75
C ARG A 81 -26.65 4.57 -12.17
N ILE A 82 -25.50 4.80 -12.76
CA ILE A 82 -25.36 5.22 -14.15
C ILE A 82 -25.30 3.97 -15.04
N GLY A 83 -26.34 3.77 -15.85
CA GLY A 83 -26.38 2.71 -16.85
C GLY A 83 -26.42 1.29 -16.27
N GLN A 84 -26.00 0.32 -17.09
CA GLN A 84 -25.90 -1.09 -16.72
C GLN A 84 -24.48 -1.43 -16.23
N PRO A 85 -24.31 -2.43 -15.35
CA PRO A 85 -22.99 -2.86 -14.91
C PRO A 85 -22.16 -3.41 -16.07
N ILE A 86 -20.87 -3.13 -16.05
CA ILE A 86 -19.94 -3.45 -17.15
C ILE A 86 -18.95 -4.49 -16.68
N LEU A 87 -18.80 -5.58 -17.43
CA LEU A 87 -17.83 -6.63 -17.11
C LEU A 87 -16.41 -6.18 -17.46
N ILE A 88 -15.64 -5.76 -16.46
CA ILE A 88 -14.25 -5.28 -16.61
C ILE A 88 -13.21 -6.33 -16.25
N HIS A 89 -13.62 -7.44 -15.65
CA HIS A 89 -12.71 -8.48 -15.24
C HIS A 89 -13.37 -9.84 -15.41
N LYS A 90 -12.61 -10.80 -15.95
CA LYS A 90 -13.03 -12.20 -16.04
C LYS A 90 -12.05 -13.07 -15.26
N LYS A 91 -12.52 -14.23 -14.82
CA LYS A 91 -11.67 -15.29 -14.27
C LYS A 91 -10.47 -15.51 -15.20
N GLY A 92 -9.25 -15.40 -14.66
CA GLY A 92 -7.99 -15.53 -15.40
C GLY A 92 -7.33 -14.21 -15.77
N SER A 93 -8.08 -13.12 -15.94
CA SER A 93 -7.46 -11.78 -16.01
C SER A 93 -7.00 -11.34 -14.62
N LYS A 94 -5.98 -10.48 -14.53
CA LYS A 94 -5.37 -10.07 -13.25
C LYS A 94 -5.48 -8.56 -13.04
N ALA A 95 -4.82 -7.76 -13.89
CA ALA A 95 -4.92 -6.30 -13.87
C ALA A 95 -5.10 -5.78 -15.31
N ARG A 96 -5.92 -4.74 -15.47
CA ARG A 96 -6.29 -4.17 -16.77
C ARG A 96 -6.46 -2.66 -16.67
N ILE A 97 -6.19 -1.96 -17.77
CA ILE A 97 -6.40 -0.52 -17.90
C ILE A 97 -7.62 -0.27 -18.80
N TRP A 98 -8.42 0.73 -18.44
CA TRP A 98 -9.69 1.04 -19.07
C TRP A 98 -9.81 2.53 -19.35
N ASP A 99 -10.42 2.88 -20.49
CA ASP A 99 -10.90 4.26 -20.71
C ASP A 99 -12.34 4.38 -20.19
N THR A 100 -12.53 5.19 -19.16
CA THR A 100 -13.87 5.45 -18.58
C THR A 100 -14.88 6.02 -19.57
N ARG A 101 -14.44 6.69 -20.64
CA ARG A 101 -15.31 7.25 -21.69
C ARG A 101 -15.80 6.18 -22.67
N LYS A 102 -15.13 5.03 -22.72
CA LYS A 102 -15.41 3.94 -23.65
C LYS A 102 -15.32 2.60 -22.91
N LEU A 103 -16.16 2.44 -21.88
CA LEU A 103 -16.25 1.20 -21.12
C LEU A 103 -17.15 0.19 -21.84
N ASP A 104 -16.54 -0.83 -22.41
CA ASP A 104 -17.18 -1.99 -23.03
C ASP A 104 -16.37 -3.24 -22.65
N PRO A 105 -16.96 -4.44 -22.45
CA PRO A 105 -16.21 -5.62 -22.01
C PRO A 105 -15.00 -6.03 -22.87
N LYS A 106 -14.91 -5.56 -24.12
CA LYS A 106 -13.80 -5.82 -25.05
C LYS A 106 -12.85 -4.63 -25.23
N SER A 107 -13.13 -3.46 -24.64
CA SER A 107 -12.38 -2.22 -24.88
C SER A 107 -11.26 -1.92 -23.88
N ALA A 108 -10.76 -2.94 -23.18
CA ALA A 108 -9.59 -2.76 -22.29
C ALA A 108 -8.42 -2.19 -23.10
N LEU A 109 -7.81 -1.10 -22.59
CA LEU A 109 -6.67 -0.45 -23.23
C LEU A 109 -5.40 -1.31 -23.14
N ALA A 110 -5.23 -1.99 -22.00
CA ALA A 110 -4.10 -2.87 -21.75
C ALA A 110 -4.46 -3.96 -20.74
N SER A 111 -3.76 -5.08 -20.82
CA SER A 111 -3.79 -6.15 -19.82
C SER A 111 -2.39 -6.32 -19.25
N LEU A 112 -2.24 -6.14 -17.94
CA LEU A 112 -0.96 -6.22 -17.27
C LEU A 112 -0.73 -7.67 -16.79
N ALA A 113 0.29 -8.33 -17.34
CA ALA A 113 0.59 -9.72 -17.03
C ALA A 113 1.08 -9.91 -15.59
N HIS A 114 0.57 -10.95 -14.90
CA HIS A 114 0.92 -11.28 -13.52
C HIS A 114 0.84 -12.80 -13.30
N GLY A 115 1.74 -13.35 -12.48
CA GLY A 115 1.78 -14.79 -12.19
C GLY A 115 0.73 -15.25 -11.20
N ARG A 116 0.26 -14.36 -10.31
CA ARG A 116 -0.75 -14.66 -9.27
C ARG A 116 -1.77 -13.54 -9.13
N VAL A 117 -2.60 -13.60 -8.09
CA VAL A 117 -3.62 -12.58 -7.77
C VAL A 117 -2.93 -11.25 -7.48
N VAL A 118 -3.52 -10.16 -7.97
CA VAL A 118 -3.06 -8.79 -7.72
C VAL A 118 -3.94 -8.22 -6.61
N ASN A 119 -3.33 -7.83 -5.49
CA ASN A 119 -4.04 -7.32 -4.31
C ASN A 119 -4.40 -5.83 -4.47
N SER A 120 -3.55 -5.08 -5.18
CA SER A 120 -3.71 -3.65 -5.42
C SER A 120 -2.98 -3.21 -6.68
N GLY A 121 -3.49 -2.14 -7.29
CA GLY A 121 -2.85 -1.41 -8.38
C GLY A 121 -3.12 0.07 -8.18
N TYR A 122 -2.06 0.88 -8.14
CA TYR A 122 -2.14 2.31 -7.87
C TYR A 122 -1.38 3.10 -8.94
N PHE A 123 -2.03 4.14 -9.45
CA PHE A 123 -1.35 5.16 -10.22
C PHE A 123 -0.42 5.98 -9.31
N SER A 124 0.67 6.51 -9.88
CA SER A 124 1.51 7.44 -9.15
C SER A 124 0.72 8.71 -8.78
N PRO A 125 0.91 9.23 -7.56
CA PRO A 125 -0.05 10.15 -6.95
C PRO A 125 -0.07 11.56 -7.57
N ARG A 126 0.99 11.98 -8.27
CA ARG A 126 1.08 13.32 -8.87
C ARG A 126 0.89 13.29 -10.37
N SER A 127 1.69 12.49 -11.07
CA SER A 127 1.65 12.48 -12.54
C SER A 127 0.53 11.60 -13.10
N GLY A 128 0.10 10.58 -12.34
CA GLY A 128 -0.78 9.54 -12.84
C GLY A 128 -0.16 8.68 -13.94
N ASN A 129 1.13 8.86 -14.26
CA ASN A 129 1.78 8.24 -15.41
C ASN A 129 2.43 6.89 -15.10
N LYS A 130 2.68 6.59 -13.82
CA LYS A 130 3.21 5.29 -13.40
C LYS A 130 2.11 4.43 -12.81
N ILE A 131 2.29 3.13 -12.89
CA ILE A 131 1.44 2.15 -12.18
C ILE A 131 2.34 1.31 -11.30
N MET A 132 1.95 1.11 -10.05
CA MET A 132 2.52 0.11 -9.15
C MET A 132 1.47 -0.92 -8.79
N THR A 133 1.79 -2.21 -8.95
CA THR A 133 0.93 -3.31 -8.51
C THR A 133 1.61 -4.14 -7.43
N THR A 134 0.80 -4.67 -6.50
CA THR A 134 1.26 -5.61 -5.46
C THR A 134 0.65 -6.97 -5.71
N CYS A 135 1.47 -7.97 -6.02
CA CYS A 135 1.01 -9.30 -6.44
C CYS A 135 1.41 -10.40 -5.45
N GLN A 136 0.52 -11.37 -5.27
CA GLN A 136 0.74 -12.56 -4.44
C GLN A 136 1.81 -13.51 -5.02
N ASP A 137 2.58 -13.12 -6.03
CA ASP A 137 3.78 -13.84 -6.47
C ASP A 137 5.06 -13.28 -5.83
N ASN A 138 4.93 -12.52 -4.74
CA ASN A 138 6.02 -11.81 -4.07
C ASN A 138 6.75 -10.85 -5.03
N ARG A 139 6.01 -10.22 -5.96
CA ARG A 139 6.53 -9.17 -6.83
C ARG A 139 5.67 -7.93 -6.74
N ILE A 140 6.36 -6.81 -6.52
CA ILE A 140 5.83 -5.48 -6.82
C ILE A 140 6.25 -5.17 -8.25
N ARG A 141 5.33 -4.73 -9.09
CA ARG A 141 5.64 -4.39 -10.50
C ARG A 141 5.38 -2.93 -10.74
N VAL A 142 6.27 -2.30 -11.50
CA VAL A 142 6.17 -0.87 -11.82
C VAL A 142 6.24 -0.68 -13.32
N TRP A 143 5.27 0.07 -13.85
CA TRP A 143 5.26 0.61 -15.21
C TRP A 143 5.49 2.10 -15.11
N ASP A 144 6.54 2.62 -15.76
CA ASP A 144 6.93 4.03 -15.63
C ASP A 144 6.10 4.99 -16.47
N TYR A 145 5.38 4.47 -17.48
CA TYR A 145 4.64 5.29 -18.43
C TYR A 145 3.43 4.55 -18.99
N ILE A 146 2.22 5.02 -18.67
CA ILE A 146 0.95 4.37 -19.04
C ILE A 146 0.62 4.43 -20.53
N PHE A 147 1.25 5.33 -21.29
CA PHE A 147 1.09 5.42 -22.75
C PHE A 147 2.23 4.71 -23.50
N GLY A 148 3.14 4.04 -22.80
CA GLY A 148 4.22 3.25 -23.37
C GLY A 148 3.81 1.81 -23.68
N ASN A 149 4.80 0.94 -23.89
CA ASN A 149 4.55 -0.50 -23.95
C ASN A 149 4.26 -1.03 -22.53
N LEU A 150 3.10 -1.69 -22.37
CA LEU A 150 2.62 -2.24 -21.10
C LEU A 150 2.62 -3.78 -21.05
N GLU A 151 3.14 -4.45 -22.08
CA GLU A 151 3.23 -5.92 -22.15
C GLU A 151 4.04 -6.51 -21.00
N SER A 152 5.11 -5.80 -20.59
CA SER A 152 5.94 -6.15 -19.46
C SER A 152 6.11 -4.93 -18.53
N PRO A 153 6.31 -5.15 -17.22
CA PRO A 153 6.61 -4.07 -16.31
C PRO A 153 7.99 -3.49 -16.62
N SER A 154 8.16 -2.19 -16.40
CA SER A 154 9.47 -1.53 -16.48
C SER A 154 10.46 -2.07 -15.45
N ARG A 155 9.95 -2.70 -14.37
CA ARG A 155 10.73 -3.51 -13.41
C ARG A 155 9.83 -4.36 -12.52
N GLU A 156 10.41 -5.42 -11.99
CA GLU A 156 9.84 -6.24 -10.93
C GLU A 156 10.74 -6.20 -9.69
N ILE A 157 10.15 -5.94 -8.52
CA ILE A 157 10.84 -5.87 -7.24
C ILE A 157 10.40 -7.08 -6.42
N VAL A 158 11.38 -7.91 -6.05
CA VAL A 158 11.17 -9.05 -5.16
C VAL A 158 10.99 -8.53 -3.74
N HIS A 159 9.85 -8.84 -3.13
CA HIS A 159 9.55 -8.42 -1.77
C HIS A 159 8.72 -9.49 -1.07
N SER A 160 8.92 -9.73 0.23
CA SER A 160 8.16 -10.73 0.97
C SER A 160 6.80 -10.18 1.39
N HIS A 161 5.74 -10.52 0.65
CA HIS A 161 4.38 -10.01 0.89
C HIS A 161 3.25 -10.96 0.42
N ASP A 162 3.54 -12.25 0.31
CA ASP A 162 2.58 -13.31 0.03
C ASP A 162 2.69 -14.40 1.10
N PHE A 163 1.75 -14.45 2.05
CA PHE A 163 1.32 -15.69 2.68
C PHE A 163 0.09 -15.54 3.60
N ASN A 164 -0.66 -16.64 3.72
CA ASN A 164 -1.80 -16.90 4.61
C ASN A 164 -3.16 -16.32 4.20
N ARG A 165 -4.12 -17.23 3.98
CA ARG A 165 -5.56 -16.96 3.69
C ARG A 165 -6.23 -16.00 4.68
N HIS A 166 -5.78 -16.00 5.93
CA HIS A 166 -6.43 -15.26 7.01
C HIS A 166 -5.82 -13.87 7.25
N LEU A 167 -4.78 -13.50 6.49
CA LEU A 167 -4.14 -12.21 6.61
C LEU A 167 -4.76 -11.20 5.63
N THR A 168 -4.91 -9.95 6.06
CA THR A 168 -5.27 -8.85 5.15
C THR A 168 -4.25 -8.78 4.01
N PRO A 169 -4.68 -8.71 2.74
CA PRO A 169 -3.75 -8.65 1.62
C PRO A 169 -2.83 -7.43 1.70
N PHE A 170 -1.53 -7.66 1.50
CA PHE A 170 -0.53 -6.59 1.47
C PHE A 170 -0.75 -5.63 0.31
N LYS A 171 -0.46 -4.35 0.56
CA LYS A 171 -0.58 -3.27 -0.43
C LYS A 171 0.63 -2.35 -0.31
N ALA A 172 1.44 -2.29 -1.37
CA ALA A 172 2.44 -1.25 -1.52
C ALA A 172 1.74 0.08 -1.82
N GLU A 173 2.22 1.16 -1.22
CA GLU A 173 1.65 2.50 -1.36
C GLU A 173 2.76 3.48 -1.71
N TRP A 174 2.51 4.35 -2.69
CA TRP A 174 3.43 5.43 -3.02
C TRP A 174 3.58 6.41 -1.84
N ASP A 175 4.76 6.99 -1.66
CA ASP A 175 4.86 8.18 -0.80
C ASP A 175 4.28 9.40 -1.54
N PRO A 176 3.13 9.94 -1.11
CA PRO A 176 2.52 11.10 -1.79
C PRO A 176 3.39 12.36 -1.72
N LYS A 177 4.35 12.41 -0.78
CA LYS A 177 5.24 13.55 -0.57
C LYS A 177 6.46 13.49 -1.49
N ASP A 178 6.79 12.33 -2.03
CA ASP A 178 7.92 12.16 -2.94
C ASP A 178 7.58 12.69 -4.34
N TYR A 179 8.18 13.82 -4.70
CA TYR A 179 8.01 14.44 -6.02
C TYR A 179 8.62 13.64 -7.17
N SER A 180 9.57 12.75 -6.87
CA SER A 180 10.16 11.88 -7.90
C SER A 180 9.29 10.68 -8.24
N GLU A 181 8.27 10.39 -7.43
CA GLU A 181 7.41 9.21 -7.56
C GLU A 181 8.23 7.91 -7.67
N THR A 182 9.26 7.78 -6.82
CA THR A 182 10.12 6.60 -6.72
C THR A 182 10.09 5.95 -5.34
N VAL A 183 9.52 6.56 -4.31
CA VAL A 183 9.45 5.94 -2.98
C VAL A 183 8.10 5.27 -2.77
N ALA A 184 8.12 4.02 -2.28
CA ALA A 184 6.93 3.31 -1.84
C ALA A 184 7.14 2.66 -0.46
N VAL A 185 6.04 2.44 0.27
CA VAL A 185 6.00 1.76 1.56
C VAL A 185 5.22 0.44 1.45
N ILE A 186 5.73 -0.63 2.06
CA ILE A 186 5.06 -1.94 2.12
C ILE A 186 5.49 -2.71 3.38
N GLY A 187 4.58 -3.48 4.00
CA GLY A 187 4.94 -4.35 5.13
C GLY A 187 5.59 -5.65 4.67
N ARG A 188 6.59 -6.14 5.40
CA ARG A 188 7.30 -7.39 5.12
C ARG A 188 6.66 -8.57 5.85
N TYR A 189 6.43 -9.67 5.13
CA TYR A 189 5.88 -10.90 5.71
C TYR A 189 6.93 -11.75 6.43
N ILE A 190 8.13 -11.92 5.89
CA ILE A 190 9.20 -12.68 6.59
C ILE A 190 9.73 -11.85 7.76
N SER A 191 9.87 -12.49 8.92
CA SER A 191 10.50 -11.90 10.08
C SER A 191 12.02 -12.01 10.01
N GLU A 192 12.72 -11.01 10.53
CA GLU A 192 14.15 -11.06 10.80
C GLU A 192 14.41 -10.89 12.30
N ASN A 193 15.56 -11.37 12.77
CA ASN A 193 15.93 -11.26 14.18
C ASN A 193 16.61 -9.91 14.44
N TYR A 194 15.96 -9.08 15.25
CA TYR A 194 16.49 -7.81 15.73
C TYR A 194 16.70 -7.91 17.25
N ASN A 195 17.95 -8.08 17.66
CA ASN A 195 18.36 -8.13 19.06
C ASN A 195 17.61 -9.18 19.91
N GLY A 196 17.34 -10.35 19.33
CA GLY A 196 16.64 -11.46 19.99
C GLY A 196 15.13 -11.48 19.77
N VAL A 197 14.57 -10.50 19.07
CA VAL A 197 13.14 -10.42 18.77
C VAL A 197 12.93 -10.61 17.27
N ALA A 198 12.06 -11.54 16.89
CA ALA A 198 11.64 -11.72 15.50
C ALA A 198 10.61 -10.63 15.15
N LEU A 199 10.96 -9.72 14.23
CA LEU A 199 10.11 -8.61 13.82
C LEU A 199 9.83 -8.65 12.33
N HIS A 200 8.69 -8.08 11.96
CA HIS A 200 8.19 -7.92 10.58
C HIS A 200 8.23 -6.43 10.20
N PRO A 201 9.31 -5.95 9.56
CA PRO A 201 9.48 -4.54 9.29
C PRO A 201 8.46 -4.00 8.28
N ILE A 202 8.28 -2.69 8.31
CA ILE A 202 7.66 -1.93 7.24
C ILE A 202 8.78 -1.29 6.41
N ASP A 203 8.81 -1.63 5.13
CA ASP A 203 9.90 -1.27 4.22
C ASP A 203 9.54 -0.04 3.42
N PHE A 204 10.46 0.92 3.38
CA PHE A 204 10.52 1.95 2.36
C PHE A 204 11.45 1.46 1.27
N ILE A 205 10.95 1.39 0.04
CA ILE A 205 11.70 0.94 -1.13
C ILE A 205 11.76 2.05 -2.17
N ASP A 206 12.89 2.10 -2.87
CA ASP A 206 13.03 2.84 -4.11
C ASP A 206 12.49 1.94 -5.23
N THR A 207 11.37 2.33 -5.80
CA THR A 207 10.70 1.61 -6.88
C THR A 207 11.45 1.69 -8.20
N SER A 208 12.34 2.67 -8.37
CA SER A 208 13.15 2.80 -9.57
C SER A 208 14.30 1.79 -9.61
N THR A 209 14.89 1.48 -8.45
CA THR A 209 16.05 0.59 -8.30
C THR A 209 15.73 -0.75 -7.62
N GLY A 210 14.58 -0.86 -6.94
CA GLY A 210 14.24 -1.98 -6.06
C GLY A 210 14.98 -1.99 -4.72
N LYS A 211 15.74 -0.93 -4.40
CA LYS A 211 16.58 -0.88 -3.19
C LYS A 211 15.76 -0.57 -1.95
N LEU A 212 16.04 -1.27 -0.85
CA LEU A 212 15.56 -0.92 0.48
C LEU A 212 16.20 0.39 0.96
N LEU A 213 15.37 1.39 1.24
CA LEU A 213 15.77 2.71 1.70
C LEU A 213 15.80 2.80 3.23
N ALA A 214 14.74 2.33 3.87
CA ALA A 214 14.57 2.35 5.31
C ALA A 214 13.62 1.24 5.78
N GLU A 215 13.72 0.90 7.06
CA GLU A 215 12.85 -0.06 7.75
C GLU A 215 12.24 0.62 8.97
N VAL A 216 10.96 0.43 9.19
CA VAL A 216 10.22 0.90 10.36
C VAL A 216 9.70 -0.30 11.14
N MET A 217 10.04 -0.36 12.42
CA MET A 217 9.69 -1.44 13.33
C MET A 217 9.79 -0.98 14.78
N ASP A 218 9.13 -1.71 15.67
CA ASP A 218 9.19 -1.53 17.11
C ASP A 218 9.28 -2.92 17.77
N PRO A 219 10.20 -3.18 18.72
CA PRO A 219 10.34 -4.47 19.38
C PRO A 219 9.07 -4.97 20.07
N ASP A 220 8.18 -4.08 20.50
CA ASP A 220 6.91 -4.42 21.14
C ASP A 220 5.81 -4.75 20.11
N ILE A 221 6.07 -4.46 18.81
CA ILE A 221 5.17 -4.73 17.69
C ILE A 221 5.72 -5.90 16.88
N THR A 222 5.45 -7.12 17.36
CA THR A 222 5.84 -8.37 16.67
C THR A 222 4.84 -8.81 15.59
N THR A 223 3.76 -8.05 15.38
CA THR A 223 2.70 -8.40 14.44
C THR A 223 3.00 -7.90 13.02
N ILE A 224 2.51 -8.64 12.02
CA ILE A 224 2.65 -8.31 10.60
C ILE A 224 1.83 -7.06 10.25
N SER A 225 2.40 -6.17 9.44
CA SER A 225 1.82 -4.87 9.09
C SER A 225 1.42 -4.78 7.61
N PRO A 226 0.32 -5.43 7.17
CA PRO A 226 0.01 -5.59 5.75
C PRO A 226 -0.42 -4.31 5.03
N VAL A 227 -0.99 -3.34 5.74
CA VAL A 227 -1.50 -2.09 5.17
C VAL A 227 -0.90 -0.89 5.88
N ASN A 228 -0.26 -0.01 5.09
CA ASN A 228 0.54 1.12 5.57
C ASN A 228 0.19 2.35 4.73
N LYS A 229 -0.20 3.45 5.35
CA LYS A 229 -0.60 4.68 4.66
C LYS A 229 0.17 5.87 5.21
N LEU A 230 0.87 6.56 4.32
CA LEU A 230 1.57 7.80 4.64
C LEU A 230 0.58 8.96 4.64
N HIS A 231 0.72 9.85 5.61
CA HIS A 231 -0.01 11.10 5.63
C HIS A 231 0.43 11.97 4.43
N PRO A 232 -0.51 12.67 3.76
CA PRO A 232 -0.23 13.39 2.52
C PRO A 232 0.70 14.59 2.69
N GLN A 233 0.83 15.15 3.91
CA GLN A 233 1.61 16.36 4.18
C GLN A 233 2.63 16.15 5.32
N ASP A 234 2.15 15.80 6.49
CA ASP A 234 3.00 15.48 7.64
C ASP A 234 3.83 14.20 7.49
N GLU A 235 4.93 14.13 8.25
CA GLU A 235 5.76 12.93 8.40
C GLU A 235 5.09 11.93 9.35
N ILE A 236 3.92 11.41 8.95
CA ILE A 236 3.16 10.44 9.73
C ILE A 236 2.91 9.20 8.89
N LEU A 237 3.11 8.03 9.47
CA LEU A 237 2.70 6.75 8.90
C LEU A 237 1.63 6.13 9.79
N ALA A 238 0.53 5.69 9.20
CA ALA A 238 -0.49 4.89 9.87
C ALA A 238 -0.45 3.44 9.36
N THR A 239 -0.40 2.50 10.29
CA THR A 239 -0.28 1.07 10.00
C THR A 239 -1.45 0.31 10.61
N GLY A 240 -2.13 -0.50 9.81
CA GLY A 240 -3.07 -1.50 10.32
C GLY A 240 -2.38 -2.83 10.52
N SER A 241 -2.39 -3.34 11.75
CA SER A 241 -1.77 -4.62 12.10
C SER A 241 -2.64 -5.38 13.09
N SER A 242 -3.05 -6.60 12.72
CA SER A 242 -3.97 -7.43 13.52
C SER A 242 -5.24 -6.66 13.93
N ARG A 243 -5.39 -6.32 15.21
CA ARG A 243 -6.55 -5.58 15.77
C ARG A 243 -6.20 -4.14 16.17
N SER A 244 -5.03 -3.67 15.78
CA SER A 244 -4.46 -2.40 16.21
C SER A 244 -4.18 -1.50 15.01
N ILE A 245 -4.26 -0.20 15.27
CA ILE A 245 -3.74 0.84 14.38
C ILE A 245 -2.57 1.48 15.10
N PHE A 246 -1.43 1.54 14.44
CA PHE A 246 -0.20 2.14 14.95
C PHE A 246 0.09 3.42 14.18
N ILE A 247 0.50 4.46 14.90
CA ILE A 247 0.88 5.76 14.32
C ILE A 247 2.36 5.98 14.58
N TRP A 248 3.12 6.15 13.50
CA TRP A 248 4.55 6.39 13.52
C TRP A 248 4.82 7.85 13.18
N LYS A 249 5.69 8.49 13.95
CA LYS A 249 6.14 9.87 13.74
C LYS A 249 7.64 9.99 13.96
N PRO A 250 8.34 10.88 13.25
CA PRO A 250 9.72 11.15 13.54
C PRO A 250 9.91 11.55 15.00
N LYS A 251 11.02 11.13 15.60
CA LYS A 251 11.39 11.63 16.92
C LYS A 251 11.73 13.12 16.79
N SER A 252 11.05 13.99 17.52
CA SER A 252 11.48 15.37 17.67
C SER A 252 12.68 15.42 18.61
N ASP A 253 13.75 16.14 18.23
CA ASP A 253 14.94 16.34 19.08
C ASP A 253 14.67 17.28 20.29
N ILE A 254 13.42 17.63 20.59
CA ILE A 254 13.03 18.72 21.52
C ILE A 254 12.36 18.21 22.82
N ASP A 255 12.46 16.93 23.17
CA ASP A 255 11.97 16.46 24.48
C ASP A 255 13.11 16.09 25.44
N PRO A 256 13.78 17.07 26.10
CA PRO A 256 14.70 16.79 27.20
C PRO A 256 13.98 16.41 28.51
N THR A 257 12.65 16.34 28.53
CA THR A 257 11.85 16.14 29.75
C THR A 257 11.50 14.69 30.09
N GLU A 258 11.79 13.72 29.23
CA GLU A 258 11.57 12.29 29.54
C GLU A 258 12.79 11.56 30.12
N GLU A 259 13.85 12.25 30.52
CA GLU A 259 15.04 11.62 31.13
C GLU A 259 14.92 11.30 32.65
N ARG A 260 13.73 11.42 33.28
CA ARG A 260 13.61 11.20 34.74
C ARG A 260 12.59 10.18 35.25
N THR A 261 12.14 9.26 34.41
CA THR A 261 11.56 8.00 34.91
C THR A 261 12.17 6.82 34.18
N SER A 262 13.09 6.16 34.88
CA SER A 262 13.84 4.99 34.45
C SER A 262 12.96 3.86 33.93
N GLN A 263 12.97 3.67 32.61
CA GLN A 263 13.04 2.36 31.94
C GLN A 263 13.80 2.57 30.62
N LYS A 264 14.81 1.74 30.36
CA LYS A 264 15.79 1.90 29.27
C LYS A 264 15.12 2.12 27.90
N VAL A 265 15.03 3.38 27.45
CA VAL A 265 14.69 3.73 26.07
C VAL A 265 15.85 3.30 25.18
N LYS A 266 15.68 2.20 24.44
CA LYS A 266 16.69 1.71 23.50
C LYS A 266 16.32 2.12 22.07
N GLU A 267 17.22 2.90 21.53
CA GLU A 267 17.28 3.53 20.20
C GLU A 267 17.57 2.51 19.09
N TYR A 268 16.77 2.41 18.02
CA TYR A 268 17.21 1.74 16.78
C TYR A 268 16.62 2.36 15.50
N VAL A 269 17.53 2.78 14.61
CA VAL A 269 17.28 3.13 13.20
C VAL A 269 18.39 2.53 12.38
N TYR A 270 18.06 1.71 11.39
CA TYR A 270 19.05 1.19 10.45
C TYR A 270 18.64 1.52 9.01
N GLY A 271 19.58 2.15 8.32
CA GLY A 271 19.54 2.41 6.88
C GLY A 271 20.71 1.71 6.20
N SER A 272 20.43 1.18 5.00
CA SER A 272 21.30 0.70 3.93
C SER A 272 22.58 -0.10 4.27
N GLY A 273 22.48 -1.43 4.17
CA GLY A 273 23.31 -2.35 3.36
C GLY A 273 24.84 -2.36 3.47
N SER A 274 25.39 -3.48 3.97
CA SER A 274 26.56 -4.15 3.36
C SER A 274 26.64 -5.61 3.83
N ARG A 275 26.51 -6.57 2.91
CA ARG A 275 26.85 -7.98 3.18
C ARG A 275 28.29 -8.04 3.69
N LYS A 276 28.51 -8.50 4.92
CA LYS A 276 29.84 -8.92 5.38
C LYS A 276 30.23 -10.17 4.60
N LYS A 277 31.29 -10.07 3.77
CA LYS A 277 32.04 -11.24 3.32
C LYS A 277 32.68 -11.90 4.56
N PRO A 278 32.61 -13.23 4.74
CA PRO A 278 33.43 -13.90 5.73
C PRO A 278 34.87 -13.98 5.19
N ASN A 279 35.83 -13.46 5.96
CA ASN A 279 37.25 -13.62 5.66
C ASN A 279 37.77 -14.85 6.41
N GLY A 280 38.17 -15.87 5.66
CA GLY A 280 38.97 -17.01 6.10
C GLY A 280 40.01 -17.28 5.02
N LYS A 281 41.28 -17.19 5.40
CA LYS A 281 42.51 -17.13 4.58
C LYS A 281 42.75 -18.37 3.70
N HIS A 282 43.31 -18.17 2.50
CA HIS A 282 44.63 -18.72 2.14
C HIS A 282 45.19 -18.08 0.85
N ASP A 283 46.48 -17.79 0.96
CA ASP A 283 47.55 -17.33 0.05
C ASP A 283 47.46 -17.68 -1.46
N ASN A 284 47.70 -16.68 -2.33
CA ASN A 284 48.93 -16.57 -3.15
C ASN A 284 48.84 -15.50 -4.26
N SER A 285 49.86 -14.62 -4.25
CA SER A 285 50.63 -13.98 -5.33
C SER A 285 50.01 -13.28 -6.56
N SER A 286 50.73 -12.21 -6.92
CA SER A 286 50.96 -11.50 -8.22
C SER A 286 49.97 -10.43 -8.69
N ASP A 287 50.41 -9.19 -8.46
CA ASP A 287 50.78 -8.13 -9.42
C ASP A 287 49.75 -7.38 -10.30
N ASP A 288 50.04 -6.08 -10.40
CA ASP A 288 49.73 -5.05 -11.40
C ASP A 288 48.52 -4.09 -11.21
N ASP A 289 48.89 -2.90 -10.71
CA ASP A 289 48.76 -1.56 -11.30
C ASP A 289 47.41 -0.89 -11.64
N SER A 290 47.20 0.21 -10.89
CA SER A 290 46.94 1.59 -11.35
C SER A 290 45.51 2.13 -11.57
N ASP A 291 45.36 3.33 -10.98
CA ASP A 291 44.55 4.52 -11.31
C ASP A 291 43.03 4.63 -11.02
N GLY A 292 42.74 5.56 -10.10
CA GLY A 292 42.04 6.80 -10.46
C GLY A 292 40.52 6.86 -10.20
N GLY A 293 40.09 7.77 -9.30
CA GLY A 293 38.73 8.32 -9.35
C GLY A 293 38.13 8.72 -8.00
N GLY A 294 38.47 9.91 -7.51
CA GLY A 294 37.80 10.53 -6.37
C GLY A 294 36.36 10.94 -6.72
N GLY A 295 35.37 10.34 -6.03
CA GLY A 295 33.96 10.73 -6.09
C GLY A 295 33.40 10.99 -4.70
N LYS A 296 33.12 12.25 -4.37
CA LYS A 296 32.46 12.66 -3.12
C LYS A 296 31.03 12.10 -3.08
N SER A 297 30.72 11.20 -2.14
CA SER A 297 29.33 10.79 -1.89
C SER A 297 28.61 11.84 -1.03
N LYS A 298 27.46 12.33 -1.53
CA LYS A 298 26.55 13.16 -0.77
C LYS A 298 25.82 12.27 0.24
N LYS A 299 26.01 12.51 1.54
CA LYS A 299 25.29 11.81 2.61
C LYS A 299 23.79 12.09 2.49
N ALA A 300 22.99 11.05 2.28
CA ALA A 300 21.54 11.10 2.48
C ALA A 300 21.24 11.28 3.99
N LYS A 301 20.34 12.21 4.33
CA LYS A 301 19.88 12.43 5.71
C LYS A 301 19.08 11.20 6.18
N LYS A 302 19.39 10.70 7.36
CA LYS A 302 18.66 9.63 8.05
C LYS A 302 17.55 10.25 8.89
N THR A 303 16.31 9.81 8.70
CA THR A 303 15.16 10.23 9.52
C THR A 303 14.77 9.08 10.45
N ARG A 304 14.47 9.36 11.73
CA ARG A 304 14.19 8.35 12.76
C ARG A 304 12.74 8.42 13.23
N PHE A 305 12.05 7.29 13.41
CA PHE A 305 10.64 7.22 13.81
C PHE A 305 10.43 6.68 15.24
N THR A 306 9.33 7.09 15.86
CA THR A 306 8.80 6.70 17.18
C THR A 306 7.30 6.40 17.06
N HIS A 307 6.73 5.68 18.01
CA HIS A 307 5.34 5.21 17.96
C HIS A 307 4.57 5.56 19.26
N THR A 308 3.26 5.80 19.15
CA THR A 308 2.35 5.95 20.30
C THR A 308 1.13 5.03 20.14
N ALA A 309 0.89 4.15 21.13
CA ALA A 309 -0.31 3.31 21.21
C ALA A 309 -1.39 3.96 22.07
N LYS A 310 -2.60 4.16 21.53
CA LYS A 310 -3.79 4.45 22.36
C LYS A 310 -4.43 3.14 22.83
N GLY A 311 -4.22 2.78 24.09
CA GLY A 311 -4.89 1.65 24.74
C GLY A 311 -6.36 1.96 25.03
N LYS A 312 -7.26 1.01 24.72
CA LYS A 312 -8.66 1.05 25.16
C LYS A 312 -8.71 0.79 26.67
N GLY A 313 -9.17 1.79 27.43
CA GLY A 313 -9.59 1.60 28.82
C GLY A 313 -10.72 0.57 28.89
N LYS A 314 -10.57 -0.44 29.74
CA LYS A 314 -11.66 -1.33 30.12
C LYS A 314 -12.59 -0.56 31.06
N SER A 315 -13.80 -0.24 30.62
CA SER A 315 -14.89 0.07 31.53
C SER A 315 -15.36 -1.24 32.18
N LYS A 316 -15.39 -1.25 33.51
CA LYS A 316 -16.23 -2.17 34.29
C LYS A 316 -17.66 -1.66 34.31
#